data_AF-A0A7G7G3F9-F1
#
_entry.id   AF-A0A7G7G3F9-F1
#
_cell.length_a   1.000
_cell.length_b   1.000
_cell.length_c   1.000
_cell.angle_alpha   90.00
_cell.angle_beta   90.00
_cell.angle_gamma   90.00
#
_symmetry.space_group_name_H-M   'P 1'
#
loop_
_entity.id
_entity.type
_entity.pdbx_description
1 polymer ?
#
loop_
_entity_poly.entity_id
_entity_poly.type
_entity_poly.pdbx_seq_one_letter_code
_entity_poly.pdbx_strand_id
1 'polypeptide(L)'
;MKKILQLFLAFSILVCLASCKGDDGKDGAPGPAGPAGPAGAQGPVGPQGPPGESGADSAQVFDIPGATFTAAEEYSLGLEFDEEFPVGASDIMLVYRLVGVSQDGNTPFWSPLPATYTVQGQSLTYNFAYSNTAVLLFLESAADLSGADFKNYTTDQVFRFVLIPGRNIGGRTTGKPLTKADMSKYPVDLNDYNAVVKYFKINDSNVKKFKLK
;
A
#
# COMPACT_ATOMS: atom_id res chain seq x y z
N MET A 1 30.92 -101.79 -31.88
CA MET A 1 30.35 -102.30 -33.14
C MET A 1 30.21 -101.14 -34.12
N LYS A 2 30.81 -101.25 -35.33
CA LYS A 2 30.56 -100.51 -36.60
C LYS A 2 30.69 -98.96 -36.51
N LYS A 3 31.70 -98.24 -37.02
CA LYS A 3 32.59 -98.32 -38.21
C LYS A 3 31.85 -98.66 -39.52
N ILE A 4 31.46 -97.61 -40.25
CA ILE A 4 31.10 -97.54 -41.69
C ILE A 4 31.68 -96.17 -42.09
N LEU A 5 32.77 -95.99 -42.85
CA LEU A 5 33.36 -96.63 -44.02
C LEU A 5 32.55 -96.45 -45.32
N GLN A 6 33.21 -95.80 -46.28
CA GLN A 6 33.00 -95.70 -47.73
C GLN A 6 32.31 -94.41 -48.22
N LEU A 7 33.06 -93.44 -48.79
CA LEU A 7 33.70 -93.43 -50.13
C LEU A 7 32.69 -93.00 -51.20
N PHE A 8 32.79 -91.78 -51.72
CA PHE A 8 32.65 -91.51 -53.16
C PHE A 8 33.40 -90.24 -53.57
N LEU A 9 34.13 -90.44 -54.66
CA LEU A 9 35.15 -89.64 -55.30
C LEU A 9 34.50 -88.81 -56.43
N ALA A 10 34.97 -87.58 -56.59
CA ALA A 10 34.91 -86.73 -57.79
C ALA A 10 33.54 -86.26 -58.34
N PHE A 11 33.27 -84.96 -58.23
CA PHE A 11 32.69 -84.20 -59.35
C PHE A 11 32.99 -82.70 -59.26
N SER A 12 33.55 -82.18 -60.36
CA SER A 12 33.38 -80.82 -60.90
C SER A 12 34.15 -79.64 -60.30
N ILE A 13 35.29 -79.41 -60.96
CA ILE A 13 35.92 -78.11 -61.25
C ILE A 13 34.88 -77.13 -61.81
N LEU A 14 34.71 -75.98 -61.15
CA LEU A 14 34.24 -74.74 -61.77
C LEU A 14 34.79 -73.52 -61.01
N VAL A 15 35.84 -72.92 -61.60
CA VAL A 15 36.09 -71.47 -61.78
C VAL A 15 35.66 -70.54 -60.64
N CYS A 16 36.63 -69.82 -60.04
CA CYS A 16 36.67 -68.35 -60.06
C CYS A 16 37.96 -67.79 -59.44
N LEU A 17 38.62 -66.93 -60.20
CA LEU A 17 39.66 -65.99 -59.80
C LEU A 17 39.05 -64.90 -58.89
N ALA A 18 39.71 -64.59 -57.79
CA ALA A 18 39.62 -63.37 -56.96
C ALA A 18 40.13 -63.76 -55.56
N SER A 19 40.85 -62.98 -54.76
CA SER A 19 41.38 -61.63 -54.82
C SER A 19 42.15 -61.50 -53.49
N CYS A 20 43.25 -60.77 -53.45
CA CYS A 20 43.86 -60.36 -52.19
C CYS A 20 42.79 -59.67 -51.31
N LYS A 21 42.61 -60.11 -50.06
CA LYS A 21 41.89 -59.34 -49.05
C LYS A 21 42.84 -59.13 -47.88
N GLY A 22 43.37 -57.90 -47.81
CA GLY A 22 44.07 -57.42 -46.63
C GLY A 22 43.12 -57.42 -45.44
N ASP A 23 43.66 -57.69 -44.26
CA ASP A 23 42.94 -57.58 -43.00
C ASP A 23 42.47 -56.13 -42.83
N ASP A 24 41.15 -55.92 -42.88
CA ASP A 24 40.54 -54.62 -42.63
C ASP A 24 40.89 -54.20 -41.18
N GLY A 25 41.60 -53.09 -41.05
CA GLY A 25 41.98 -52.51 -39.76
C GLY A 25 40.75 -52.25 -38.91
N LYS A 26 40.80 -52.66 -37.63
CA LYS A 26 39.70 -52.45 -36.68
C LYS A 26 39.31 -50.97 -36.67
N ASP A 27 38.04 -50.67 -36.91
CA ASP A 27 37.51 -49.31 -36.81
C ASP A 27 37.88 -48.70 -35.45
N GLY A 28 38.45 -47.49 -35.48
CA GLY A 28 38.83 -46.77 -34.27
C GLY A 28 37.61 -46.54 -33.37
N ALA A 29 37.82 -46.58 -32.05
CA ALA A 29 36.75 -46.33 -31.09
C ALA A 29 36.07 -44.97 -31.37
N PRO A 30 34.73 -44.87 -31.25
CA PRO A 30 34.02 -43.60 -31.39
C PRO A 30 34.63 -42.53 -30.47
N GLY A 31 34.80 -41.32 -31.00
CA GLY A 31 35.34 -40.21 -30.23
C GLY A 31 34.47 -39.86 -29.02
N PRO A 32 35.03 -39.19 -27.99
CA PRO A 32 34.27 -38.76 -26.83
C PRO A 32 33.13 -37.83 -27.24
N ALA A 33 32.01 -37.91 -26.52
CA ALA A 33 30.90 -36.97 -26.70
C ALA A 33 31.38 -35.52 -26.47
N GLY A 34 30.91 -34.60 -27.31
CA GLY A 34 31.25 -33.18 -27.18
C GLY A 34 30.75 -32.57 -25.86
N PRO A 35 31.32 -31.44 -25.42
CA PRO A 35 30.86 -30.75 -24.22
C PRO A 35 29.40 -30.31 -24.35
N ALA A 36 28.68 -30.30 -23.23
CA ALA A 36 27.32 -29.77 -23.18
C ALA A 36 27.31 -28.29 -23.62
N GLY A 37 26.28 -27.90 -24.37
CA GLY A 37 26.11 -26.51 -24.80
C GLY A 37 25.88 -25.56 -23.62
N PRO A 38 26.15 -24.25 -23.80
CA PRO A 38 25.90 -23.25 -22.76
C PRO A 38 24.41 -23.20 -22.39
N ALA A 39 24.12 -22.85 -21.14
CA ALA A 39 22.75 -22.60 -20.69
C ALA A 39 22.13 -21.44 -21.49
N GLY A 40 20.84 -21.57 -21.83
CA GLY A 40 20.10 -20.52 -22.54
C GLY A 40 20.01 -19.22 -21.74
N ALA A 41 19.89 -18.09 -22.43
CA ALA A 41 19.70 -16.79 -21.78
C ALA A 41 18.39 -16.78 -20.96
N GLN A 42 18.42 -16.10 -19.81
CA GLN A 42 17.22 -15.86 -19.01
C GLN A 42 16.20 -15.06 -19.85
N GLY A 43 14.93 -15.48 -19.80
CA GLY A 43 13.83 -14.78 -20.48
C GLY A 43 13.64 -13.36 -19.94
N PRO A 44 13.00 -12.45 -20.71
CA PRO A 44 12.71 -11.10 -20.26
C PRO A 44 11.80 -11.12 -19.02
N VAL A 45 11.94 -10.10 -18.17
CA VAL A 45 11.01 -9.87 -17.06
C VAL A 45 9.60 -9.64 -17.63
N GLY A 46 8.58 -10.25 -17.02
CA GLY A 46 7.19 -10.06 -17.41
C GLY A 46 6.73 -8.60 -17.25
N PRO A 47 5.66 -8.17 -17.95
CA PRO A 47 5.11 -6.84 -17.77
C PRO A 47 4.68 -6.61 -16.31
N GLN A 48 4.80 -5.38 -15.84
CA GLN A 48 4.23 -4.97 -14.56
C GLN A 48 2.71 -5.22 -14.56
N GLY A 49 2.16 -5.71 -13.45
CA GLY A 49 0.71 -5.89 -13.30
C GLY A 49 -0.05 -4.55 -13.39
N PRO A 50 -1.37 -4.58 -13.66
CA PRO A 50 -2.17 -3.36 -13.67
C PRO A 50 -2.11 -2.63 -12.31
N PRO A 51 -2.24 -1.30 -12.27
CA PRO A 51 -2.45 -0.57 -11.02
C PRO A 51 -3.64 -1.17 -10.25
N GLY A 52 -3.51 -1.34 -8.94
CA GLY A 52 -4.63 -1.81 -8.11
C GLY A 52 -5.81 -0.84 -8.17
N GLU A 53 -7.04 -1.35 -8.09
CA GLU A 53 -8.24 -0.52 -7.99
C GLU A 53 -8.11 0.47 -6.84
N SER A 54 -8.33 1.76 -7.12
CA SER A 54 -8.31 2.80 -6.10
C SER A 54 -9.35 2.46 -5.03
N GLY A 55 -8.94 2.31 -3.77
CA GLY A 55 -9.84 2.23 -2.60
C GLY A 55 -10.63 3.52 -2.33
N ALA A 56 -10.80 4.36 -3.34
CA ALA A 56 -11.54 5.61 -3.33
C ALA A 56 -13.02 5.39 -2.99
N ASP A 57 -13.64 4.30 -3.42
CA ASP A 57 -15.10 4.14 -3.31
C ASP A 57 -15.60 3.81 -1.88
N SER A 58 -14.74 3.85 -0.85
CA SER A 58 -15.09 3.54 0.54
C SER A 58 -14.54 4.51 1.60
N ALA A 59 -14.00 5.67 1.19
CA ALA A 59 -13.61 6.69 2.15
C ALA A 59 -14.85 7.26 2.87
N GLN A 60 -14.78 7.34 4.19
CA GLN A 60 -15.87 7.84 5.03
C GLN A 60 -15.52 9.22 5.58
N VAL A 61 -16.54 10.06 5.76
CA VAL A 61 -16.39 11.41 6.33
C VAL A 61 -17.40 11.64 7.44
N PHE A 62 -16.94 12.27 8.51
CA PHE A 62 -17.80 12.73 9.60
C PHE A 62 -17.28 14.01 10.24
N ASP A 63 -18.20 14.77 10.84
CA ASP A 63 -17.90 16.02 11.53
C ASP A 63 -18.15 15.88 13.04
N ILE A 64 -17.33 16.58 13.83
CA ILE A 64 -17.55 16.85 15.25
C ILE A 64 -17.77 18.36 15.40
N PRO A 65 -19.03 18.84 15.45
CA PRO A 65 -19.32 20.24 15.77
C PRO A 65 -19.29 20.49 17.28
N GLY A 66 -19.06 21.73 17.69
CA GLY A 66 -19.17 22.13 19.10
C GLY A 66 -18.04 21.65 20.00
N ALA A 67 -16.92 21.20 19.43
CA ALA A 67 -15.78 20.71 20.20
C ALA A 67 -15.18 21.84 21.06
N THR A 68 -15.17 21.63 22.37
CA THR A 68 -14.71 22.62 23.34
C THR A 68 -13.60 22.04 24.22
N PHE A 69 -12.39 22.56 24.07
CA PHE A 69 -11.22 22.20 24.85
C PHE A 69 -11.23 22.98 26.16
N THR A 70 -11.18 22.27 27.29
CA THR A 70 -11.23 22.88 28.62
C THR A 70 -9.96 22.58 29.41
N ALA A 71 -9.66 23.43 30.39
CA ALA A 71 -8.56 23.17 31.31
C ALA A 71 -8.76 21.90 32.15
N ALA A 72 -10.01 21.51 32.43
CA ALA A 72 -10.32 20.31 33.19
C ALA A 72 -9.92 19.03 32.44
N GLU A 73 -10.05 19.03 31.11
CA GLU A 73 -9.66 17.92 30.23
C GLU A 73 -8.26 18.13 29.64
N GLU A 74 -7.43 18.98 30.26
CA GLU A 74 -6.07 19.31 29.80
C GLU A 74 -6.02 19.72 28.31
N TYR A 75 -7.05 20.42 27.85
CA TYR A 75 -7.25 20.79 26.45
C TYR A 75 -7.14 19.62 25.47
N SER A 76 -7.67 18.46 25.88
CA SER A 76 -7.77 17.25 25.09
C SER A 76 -9.23 16.79 24.96
N LEU A 77 -9.57 16.13 23.85
CA LEU A 77 -10.89 15.60 23.55
C LEU A 77 -10.75 14.22 22.92
N GLY A 78 -11.27 13.20 23.60
CA GLY A 78 -11.33 11.83 23.09
C GLY A 78 -12.68 11.52 22.45
N LEU A 79 -12.66 10.80 21.32
CA LEU A 79 -13.83 10.16 20.73
C LEU A 79 -13.52 8.67 20.52
N GLU A 80 -14.29 7.82 21.18
CA GLU A 80 -14.27 6.38 20.92
C GLU A 80 -15.08 6.08 19.65
N PHE A 81 -14.55 5.18 18.82
CA PHE A 81 -15.27 4.68 17.65
C PHE A 81 -16.23 3.57 18.07
N ASP A 82 -17.46 3.67 17.58
CA ASP A 82 -18.49 2.64 17.76
C ASP A 82 -18.67 1.80 16.50
N GLU A 83 -19.61 0.85 16.54
CA GLU A 83 -19.94 0.00 15.39
C GLU A 83 -20.51 0.80 14.20
N GLU A 84 -20.98 2.03 14.41
CA GLU A 84 -21.45 2.90 13.33
C GLU A 84 -20.29 3.48 12.52
N PHE A 85 -19.08 3.52 13.10
CA PHE A 85 -17.87 4.00 12.47
C PHE A 85 -16.67 3.06 12.69
N PRO A 86 -16.67 1.86 12.07
CA PRO A 86 -15.57 0.93 12.22
C PRO A 86 -14.31 1.48 11.55
N VAL A 87 -13.25 1.65 12.33
CA VAL A 87 -11.92 2.03 11.85
C VAL A 87 -11.08 0.78 11.73
N GLY A 88 -10.66 0.45 10.52
CA GLY A 88 -9.76 -0.66 10.24
C GLY A 88 -8.37 -0.41 10.83
N ALA A 89 -7.68 -1.48 11.23
CA ALA A 89 -6.32 -1.40 11.79
C ALA A 89 -5.26 -0.86 10.81
N SER A 90 -5.58 -0.79 9.52
CA SER A 90 -4.73 -0.18 8.50
C SER A 90 -5.25 1.16 7.99
N ASP A 91 -6.42 1.61 8.46
CA ASP A 91 -7.07 2.79 7.93
C ASP A 91 -6.33 4.07 8.31
N ILE A 92 -6.41 5.02 7.40
CA ILE A 92 -5.74 6.30 7.50
C ILE A 92 -6.77 7.35 7.87
N MET A 93 -6.47 8.12 8.91
CA MET A 93 -7.32 9.22 9.34
C MET A 93 -6.65 10.55 8.99
N LEU A 94 -7.36 11.35 8.21
CA LEU A 94 -7.08 12.77 8.03
C LEU A 94 -8.03 13.56 8.91
N VAL A 95 -7.53 14.64 9.50
CA VAL A 95 -8.33 15.53 10.35
C VAL A 95 -8.16 16.94 9.84
N TYR A 96 -9.27 17.65 9.72
CA TYR A 96 -9.32 19.06 9.35
C TYR A 96 -10.11 19.83 10.39
N ARG A 97 -9.77 21.11 10.58
CA ARG A 97 -10.52 22.06 11.39
C ARG A 97 -11.19 23.09 10.49
N LEU A 98 -12.45 23.42 10.75
CA LEU A 98 -13.13 24.51 10.08
C LEU A 98 -12.53 25.84 10.57
N VAL A 99 -11.93 26.61 9.67
CA VAL A 99 -11.35 27.92 10.01
C VAL A 99 -12.21 29.09 9.54
N GLY A 100 -13.19 28.83 8.69
CA GLY A 100 -14.16 29.82 8.25
C GLY A 100 -15.11 29.27 7.22
N VAL A 101 -16.06 30.11 6.81
CA VAL A 101 -16.94 29.86 5.67
C VAL A 101 -16.86 31.07 4.72
N SER A 102 -17.10 30.85 3.44
CA SER A 102 -17.19 31.92 2.44
C SER A 102 -18.25 32.95 2.83
N GLN A 103 -18.17 34.14 2.23
CA GLN A 103 -19.06 35.26 2.52
C GLN A 103 -20.55 34.93 2.26
N ASP A 104 -20.84 34.03 1.32
CA ASP A 104 -22.19 33.52 1.04
C ASP A 104 -22.64 32.42 2.02
N GLY A 105 -21.77 32.00 2.95
CA GLY A 105 -22.04 31.00 3.99
C GLY A 105 -21.97 29.55 3.51
N ASN A 106 -21.68 29.28 2.24
CA ASN A 106 -21.88 27.96 1.65
C ASN A 106 -20.62 27.11 1.51
N THR A 107 -19.44 27.74 1.47
CA THR A 107 -18.17 27.03 1.20
C THR A 107 -17.30 27.04 2.46
N PRO A 108 -17.10 25.89 3.12
CA PRO A 108 -16.22 25.80 4.28
C PRO A 108 -14.74 25.89 3.87
N PHE A 109 -13.94 26.58 4.68
CA PHE A 109 -12.49 26.58 4.60
C PHE A 109 -11.93 25.63 5.67
N TRP A 110 -11.30 24.56 5.23
CA TRP A 110 -10.74 23.52 6.08
C TRP A 110 -9.22 23.67 6.18
N SER A 111 -8.69 23.63 7.40
CA SER A 111 -7.25 23.56 7.66
C SER A 111 -6.88 22.14 8.11
N PRO A 112 -5.91 21.46 7.48
CA PRO A 112 -5.47 20.13 7.92
C PRO A 112 -4.79 20.20 9.29
N LEU A 113 -4.86 19.11 10.05
CA LEU A 113 -4.09 18.92 11.28
C LEU A 113 -2.88 18.01 11.03
N PRO A 114 -1.75 18.23 11.74
CA PRO A 114 -1.56 19.27 12.75
C PRO A 114 -1.47 20.68 12.17
N ALA A 115 -1.93 21.68 12.93
CA ALA A 115 -1.89 23.09 12.52
C ALA A 115 -1.48 24.00 13.67
N THR A 116 -0.47 24.84 13.44
CA THR A 116 0.04 25.81 14.41
C THR A 116 -0.44 27.22 14.09
N TYR A 117 -0.93 27.91 15.13
CA TYR A 117 -1.38 29.29 15.10
C TYR A 117 -0.52 30.11 16.07
N THR A 118 -0.37 31.39 15.78
CA THR A 118 0.25 32.35 16.70
C THR A 118 -0.84 33.22 17.33
N VAL A 119 -0.99 33.14 18.65
CA VAL A 119 -1.96 33.91 19.42
C VAL A 119 -1.20 34.71 20.46
N GLN A 120 -1.27 36.04 20.40
CA GLN A 120 -0.51 36.94 21.29
C GLN A 120 1.01 36.62 21.32
N GLY A 121 1.58 36.22 20.18
CA GLY A 121 3.00 35.84 20.07
C GLY A 121 3.34 34.45 20.63
N GLN A 122 2.36 33.69 21.12
CA GLN A 122 2.54 32.32 21.61
C GLN A 122 2.07 31.31 20.56
N SER A 123 2.74 30.16 20.50
CA SER A 123 2.35 29.07 19.59
C SER A 123 1.25 28.22 20.21
N LEU A 124 0.18 28.01 19.45
CA LEU A 124 -0.89 27.07 19.75
C LEU A 124 -1.00 26.08 18.60
N THR A 125 -0.82 24.79 18.88
CA THR A 125 -0.92 23.74 17.86
C THR A 125 -2.11 22.83 18.13
N TYR A 126 -2.97 22.65 17.14
CA TYR A 126 -3.95 21.58 17.13
C TYR A 126 -3.28 20.31 16.64
N ASN A 127 -3.34 19.26 17.44
CA ASN A 127 -2.79 17.94 17.13
C ASN A 127 -3.87 16.86 17.28
N PHE A 128 -3.55 15.69 16.75
CA PHE A 128 -4.35 14.50 16.98
C PHE A 128 -3.50 13.24 17.03
N ALA A 129 -4.04 12.20 17.66
CA ALA A 129 -3.56 10.83 17.60
C ALA A 129 -4.78 9.92 17.50
N TYR A 130 -4.67 8.76 16.86
CA TYR A 130 -5.82 7.86 16.68
C TYR A 130 -5.38 6.41 16.62
N SER A 131 -6.18 5.50 17.13
CA SER A 131 -6.07 4.06 16.94
C SER A 131 -7.22 3.57 16.07
N ASN A 132 -7.44 2.25 16.01
CA ASN A 132 -8.67 1.68 15.48
C ASN A 132 -9.85 1.72 16.46
N THR A 133 -9.66 2.28 17.66
CA THR A 133 -10.68 2.31 18.74
C THR A 133 -11.07 3.71 19.17
N ALA A 134 -10.19 4.70 18.97
CA ALA A 134 -10.48 6.08 19.34
C ALA A 134 -9.62 7.08 18.56
N VAL A 135 -10.06 8.33 18.54
CA VAL A 135 -9.25 9.50 18.20
C VAL A 135 -9.16 10.44 19.38
N LEU A 136 -7.99 11.01 19.59
CA LEU A 136 -7.68 12.04 20.56
C LEU A 136 -7.30 13.31 19.80
N LEU A 137 -8.05 14.38 19.98
CA LEU A 137 -7.69 15.74 19.60
C LEU A 137 -7.09 16.45 20.80
N PHE A 138 -6.05 17.25 20.62
CA PHE A 138 -5.44 17.98 21.73
C PHE A 138 -4.74 19.25 21.29
N LEU A 139 -4.66 20.22 22.19
CA LEU A 139 -3.94 21.46 21.99
C LEU A 139 -2.58 21.42 22.67
N GLU A 140 -1.53 21.75 21.93
CA GLU A 140 -0.19 21.96 22.48
C GLU A 140 0.14 23.45 22.48
N SER A 141 0.46 24.00 23.66
CA SER A 141 0.87 25.40 23.81
C SER A 141 1.71 25.57 25.06
N ALA A 142 2.63 26.52 25.04
CA ALA A 142 3.33 26.98 26.25
C ALA A 142 2.53 28.05 27.02
N ALA A 143 1.47 28.59 26.43
CA ALA A 143 0.63 29.64 27.02
C ALA A 143 -0.50 29.07 27.87
N ASP A 144 -1.01 29.88 28.80
CA ASP A 144 -2.28 29.62 29.47
C ASP A 144 -3.45 29.85 28.49
N LEU A 145 -4.11 28.75 28.10
CA LEU A 145 -5.21 28.76 27.14
C LEU A 145 -6.57 29.14 27.76
N SER A 146 -6.63 29.43 29.06
CA SER A 146 -7.89 29.80 29.74
C SER A 146 -8.31 31.24 29.45
N GLY A 147 -7.37 32.08 28.99
CA GLY A 147 -7.56 33.49 28.69
C GLY A 147 -8.52 33.77 27.54
N ALA A 148 -9.08 34.99 27.51
CA ALA A 148 -10.07 35.43 26.52
C ALA A 148 -9.56 35.34 25.07
N ASP A 149 -8.26 35.63 24.84
CA ASP A 149 -7.64 35.55 23.51
C ASP A 149 -7.69 34.14 22.89
N PHE A 150 -7.75 33.10 23.73
CA PHE A 150 -7.77 31.71 23.30
C PHE A 150 -9.19 31.14 23.15
N LYS A 151 -10.25 31.88 23.52
CA LYS A 151 -11.63 31.38 23.45
C LYS A 151 -12.07 31.01 22.03
N ASN A 152 -11.65 31.80 21.03
CA ASN A 152 -11.94 31.52 19.62
C ASN A 152 -11.25 30.25 19.09
N TYR A 153 -10.29 29.72 19.84
CA TYR A 153 -9.54 28.52 19.49
C TYR A 153 -9.97 27.32 20.34
N THR A 154 -10.43 27.55 21.56
CA THR A 154 -10.78 26.49 22.52
C THR A 154 -12.27 26.15 22.51
N THR A 155 -13.16 27.03 22.04
CA THR A 155 -14.62 26.85 22.21
C THR A 155 -15.33 26.72 20.87
N ASP A 156 -16.34 25.84 20.78
CA ASP A 156 -17.22 25.67 19.61
C ASP A 156 -16.48 25.40 18.29
N GLN A 157 -15.43 24.57 18.36
CA GLN A 157 -14.66 24.19 17.19
C GLN A 157 -15.40 23.11 16.39
N VAL A 158 -15.18 23.09 15.07
CA VAL A 158 -15.69 22.05 14.19
C VAL A 158 -14.52 21.31 13.56
N PHE A 159 -14.51 19.99 13.72
CA PHE A 159 -13.52 19.12 13.09
C PHE A 159 -14.20 18.21 12.08
N ARG A 160 -13.49 17.94 10.99
CA ARG A 160 -13.86 16.99 9.95
C ARG A 160 -12.82 15.88 9.88
N PHE A 161 -13.31 14.65 9.88
CA PHE A 161 -12.50 13.45 9.83
C PHE A 161 -12.75 12.74 8.51
N VAL A 162 -11.67 12.32 7.85
CA VAL A 162 -11.72 11.51 6.65
C VAL A 162 -11.00 10.20 6.93
N LEU A 163 -11.75 9.10 6.89
CA LEU A 163 -11.22 7.75 7.02
C LEU A 163 -11.02 7.16 5.64
N ILE A 164 -9.78 6.89 5.29
CA ILE A 164 -9.37 6.29 4.03
C ILE A 164 -8.97 4.85 4.31
N PRO A 165 -9.68 3.85 3.74
CA PRO A 165 -9.33 2.46 3.93
C PRO A 165 -7.92 2.14 3.45
N GLY A 166 -7.08 1.69 4.38
CA GLY A 166 -5.65 1.50 4.10
C GLY A 166 -5.39 0.12 3.55
N ARG A 167 -5.66 -0.09 2.25
CA ARG A 167 -5.21 -1.28 1.55
C ARG A 167 -3.92 -0.93 0.80
N ASN A 168 -2.77 -1.30 1.39
CA ASN A 168 -1.41 -1.22 0.82
C ASN A 168 -0.57 0.06 1.02
N ILE A 169 -0.66 0.76 2.16
CA ILE A 169 0.36 1.77 2.52
C ILE A 169 1.38 1.17 3.50
N GLY A 170 2.37 0.48 2.92
CA GLY A 170 3.59 -0.06 3.52
C GLY A 170 3.74 0.03 5.04
N GLY A 171 3.19 -0.96 5.76
CA GLY A 171 3.60 -1.30 7.13
C GLY A 171 3.27 -0.28 8.22
N ARG A 172 2.34 0.65 7.99
CA ARG A 172 1.91 1.58 9.05
C ARG A 172 0.98 0.87 10.03
N THR A 173 1.28 0.99 11.32
CA THR A 173 0.33 0.72 12.40
C THR A 173 -0.48 1.99 12.68
N THR A 174 -1.76 1.86 13.06
CA THR A 174 -2.56 2.97 13.60
C THR A 174 -1.78 3.73 14.68
N GLY A 175 -2.05 5.02 14.89
CA GLY A 175 -1.48 5.74 16.05
C GLY A 175 -1.14 7.21 15.84
N LYS A 176 -0.72 7.59 14.63
CA LYS A 176 -0.12 8.93 14.38
C LYS A 176 -0.65 9.60 13.12
N PRO A 177 -0.69 10.94 13.06
CA PRO A 177 -0.93 11.69 11.82
C PRO A 177 0.06 11.33 10.71
N LEU A 178 -0.35 11.43 9.45
CA LEU A 178 0.53 11.15 8.30
C LEU A 178 1.74 12.10 8.31
N THR A 179 2.93 11.56 8.06
CA THR A 179 4.12 12.39 7.83
C THR A 179 4.08 12.94 6.40
N LYS A 180 4.89 13.97 6.12
CA LYS A 180 5.06 14.48 4.74
C LYS A 180 5.47 13.38 3.75
N ALA A 181 6.31 12.43 4.18
CA ALA A 181 6.73 11.30 3.36
C ALA A 181 5.57 10.33 3.08
N ASP A 182 4.65 10.14 4.03
CA ASP A 182 3.47 9.31 3.82
C ASP A 182 2.49 9.98 2.86
N MET A 183 2.24 11.28 3.06
CA MET A 183 1.35 12.04 2.18
C MET A 183 1.84 12.06 0.73
N SER A 184 3.16 12.13 0.51
CA SER A 184 3.73 12.10 -0.85
C SER A 184 3.53 10.78 -1.63
N LYS A 185 3.08 9.71 -0.96
CA LYS A 185 2.75 8.44 -1.63
C LYS A 185 1.42 8.53 -2.40
N TYR A 186 0.61 9.55 -2.13
CA TYR A 186 -0.65 9.78 -2.81
C TYR A 186 -0.47 10.76 -3.98
N PRO A 187 -1.12 10.53 -5.12
CA PRO A 187 -1.13 11.47 -6.25
C PRO A 187 -2.12 12.63 -6.05
N VAL A 188 -2.49 12.92 -4.79
CA VAL A 188 -3.41 13.98 -4.37
C VAL A 188 -2.80 14.70 -3.18
N ASP A 189 -3.00 16.02 -3.10
CA ASP A 189 -2.62 16.78 -1.92
C ASP A 189 -3.59 16.49 -0.78
N LEU A 190 -3.15 15.74 0.22
CA LEU A 190 -3.94 15.40 1.40
C LEU A 190 -4.11 16.58 2.38
N ASN A 191 -3.53 17.75 2.09
CA ASN A 191 -3.76 18.98 2.86
C ASN A 191 -4.92 19.82 2.28
N ASP A 192 -5.31 19.56 1.03
CA ASP A 192 -6.46 20.20 0.40
C ASP A 192 -7.67 19.26 0.50
N TYR A 193 -8.59 19.61 1.39
CA TYR A 193 -9.82 18.85 1.60
C TYR A 193 -10.64 18.66 0.32
N ASN A 194 -10.71 19.68 -0.56
CA ASN A 194 -11.48 19.58 -1.80
C ASN A 194 -10.81 18.60 -2.78
N ALA A 195 -9.47 18.58 -2.82
CA ALA A 195 -8.73 17.61 -3.59
C ALA A 195 -8.96 16.18 -3.07
N VAL A 196 -9.00 16.00 -1.74
CA VAL A 196 -9.30 14.73 -1.08
C VAL A 196 -10.71 14.25 -1.40
N VAL A 197 -11.72 15.10 -1.29
CA VAL A 197 -13.12 14.77 -1.67
C VAL A 197 -13.20 14.29 -3.11
N LYS A 198 -12.57 15.02 -4.03
CA LYS A 198 -12.59 14.67 -5.46
C LYS A 198 -11.86 13.36 -5.74
N TYR A 199 -10.68 13.16 -5.16
CA TYR A 199 -9.84 11.99 -5.42
C TYR A 199 -10.44 10.71 -4.84
N PHE A 200 -10.94 10.77 -3.60
CA PHE A 200 -11.58 9.64 -2.93
C PHE A 200 -13.10 9.59 -3.17
N LYS A 201 -13.63 10.37 -4.11
CA LYS A 201 -15.07 10.39 -4.47
C LYS A 201 -16.00 10.44 -3.24
N ILE A 202 -15.63 11.22 -2.23
CA ILE A 202 -16.36 11.29 -0.96
C ILE A 202 -17.69 11.99 -1.19
N ASN A 203 -18.76 11.42 -0.63
CA ASN A 203 -20.05 12.11 -0.58
C ASN A 203 -20.08 13.13 0.56
N ASP A 204 -19.66 14.36 0.27
CA ASP A 204 -19.63 15.47 1.22
C ASP A 204 -20.98 16.20 1.36
N SER A 205 -22.02 15.76 0.64
CA SER A 205 -23.33 16.43 0.70
C SER A 205 -24.15 16.06 1.95
N ASN A 206 -23.81 14.96 2.62
CA ASN A 206 -24.51 14.47 3.81
C ASN A 206 -23.54 13.88 4.84
N VAL A 207 -22.63 14.72 5.34
CA VAL A 207 -21.64 14.32 6.36
C VAL A 207 -22.34 14.03 7.68
N LYS A 208 -22.08 12.84 8.24
CA LYS A 208 -22.57 12.47 9.57
C LYS A 208 -21.97 13.38 10.63
N LYS A 209 -22.76 13.77 11.63
CA LYS A 209 -22.33 14.63 12.73
C LYS A 209 -22.37 13.87 14.04
N PHE A 210 -21.24 13.84 14.75
CA PHE A 210 -21.12 13.22 16.06
C PHE A 210 -21.00 14.29 17.13
N LYS A 211 -21.77 14.14 18.21
CA LYS A 211 -21.61 14.98 19.40
C LYS A 211 -20.66 14.27 20.36
N LEU A 212 -19.68 15.02 20.86
CA LEU A 212 -18.92 14.58 22.02
C LEU A 212 -19.90 14.42 23.20
N LYS A 213 -19.82 13.29 23.90
CA LYS A 213 -20.66 12.98 25.06
C LYS A 213 -20.13 13.70 26.30
#